data_AF-A0A9P5ZWB1-F1
#
_entry.id   AF-A0A9P5ZWB1-F1
#
_cell.length_a   1.000
_cell.length_b   1.000
_cell.length_c   1.000
_cell.angle_alpha   90.00
_cell.angle_beta   90.00
_cell.angle_gamma   90.00
#
_symmetry.space_group_name_H-M   'P 1'
#
loop_
_entity.id
_entity.type
_entity.pdbx_description
1 polymer ?
#
loop_
_entity_poly.entity_id
_entity_poly.type
_entity_poly.pdbx_seq_one_letter_code
_entity_poly.pdbx_strand_id
1 'polypeptide(L)'
;MTDFASQGKTRVNNVVHLNDTASQQGYYTALSCSAMANGTLILQGFNPSIISDKKCSGALHQESRDLELLDDITRLHFKGKLHAAVVGETRRTLIHSFRQHKSESYMPQHMHSAIRWSKKLPYIEPDFADLD
;
A
#
# COMPACT_ATOMS: atom_id res chain seq x y z
N MET A 1 13.99 2.25 21.47
CA MET A 1 14.21 1.65 20.13
C MET A 1 13.47 2.53 19.15
N THR A 2 14.11 2.94 18.05
CA THR A 2 13.43 3.73 17.00
C THR A 2 12.43 2.85 16.25
N ASP A 3 11.50 3.48 15.53
CA ASP A 3 10.58 2.82 14.60
C ASP A 3 11.33 2.01 13.52
N PHE A 4 12.41 2.55 12.96
CA PHE A 4 13.28 1.81 12.03
C PHE A 4 13.85 0.53 12.64
N ALA A 5 14.39 0.62 13.86
CA ALA A 5 14.96 -0.54 14.54
C ALA A 5 13.88 -1.50 15.06
N SER A 6 12.62 -1.08 15.16
CA SER A 6 11.50 -1.92 15.60
C SER A 6 10.92 -2.77 14.49
N GLN A 7 11.14 -2.39 13.22
CA GLN A 7 10.54 -3.05 12.07
C GLN A 7 10.79 -4.57 12.07
N GLY A 8 9.72 -5.34 11.86
CA GLY A 8 9.75 -6.81 11.81
C GLY A 8 9.83 -7.51 13.17
N LYS A 9 9.79 -6.77 14.29
CA LYS A 9 9.78 -7.37 15.64
C LYS A 9 8.37 -7.45 16.20
N THR A 10 8.04 -8.57 16.81
CA THR A 10 6.80 -8.74 17.57
C THR A 10 7.06 -8.63 19.07
N ARG A 11 6.19 -7.91 19.78
CA ARG A 11 6.30 -7.60 21.21
C ARG A 11 4.97 -7.86 21.90
N VAL A 12 5.01 -8.67 22.96
CA VAL A 12 3.83 -8.90 23.82
C VAL A 12 3.50 -7.62 24.60
N ASN A 13 4.50 -6.98 25.19
CA ASN A 13 4.38 -5.68 25.84
C ASN A 13 5.08 -4.62 25.00
N ASN A 14 4.32 -3.75 24.35
CA ASN A 14 4.81 -2.72 23.45
C ASN A 14 4.47 -1.32 23.99
N VAL A 15 5.45 -0.72 24.66
CA VAL A 15 5.37 0.69 25.08
C VAL A 15 5.88 1.54 23.93
N VAL A 16 5.02 2.41 23.39
CA VAL A 16 5.34 3.26 22.25
C VAL A 16 5.16 4.73 22.60
N HIS A 17 6.03 5.56 22.06
CA HIS A 17 5.91 7.02 22.12
C HIS A 17 5.85 7.52 20.68
N LEU A 18 4.72 8.13 20.31
CA LEU A 18 4.41 8.46 18.92
C LEU A 18 4.63 9.94 18.58
N ASN A 19 4.80 10.80 19.59
CA ASN A 19 4.91 12.24 19.37
C ASN A 19 6.19 12.63 18.61
N ASP A 20 7.24 11.81 18.69
CA ASP A 20 8.50 12.04 17.95
C ASP A 20 8.46 11.47 16.52
N THR A 21 7.37 10.80 16.12
CA THR A 21 7.25 10.18 14.80
C THR A 21 6.52 11.11 13.83
N ALA A 22 7.16 11.48 12.73
CA ALA A 22 6.60 12.46 11.79
C ALA A 22 5.75 11.87 10.65
N SER A 23 5.79 10.54 10.47
CA SER A 23 5.24 9.85 9.29
C SER A 23 4.21 8.77 9.65
N GLN A 24 3.26 8.55 8.74
CA GLN A 24 2.28 7.46 8.84
C GLN A 24 2.97 6.09 8.91
N GLN A 25 4.06 5.89 8.16
CA GLN A 25 4.81 4.63 8.16
C GLN A 25 5.47 4.36 9.51
N GLY A 26 6.02 5.38 10.16
CA GLY A 26 6.61 5.23 11.49
C GLY A 26 5.56 4.86 12.54
N TYR A 27 4.40 5.52 12.50
CA TYR A 27 3.24 5.18 13.35
C TYR A 27 2.83 3.72 13.14
N TYR A 28 2.65 3.32 11.88
CA TYR A 28 2.30 1.94 11.53
C TYR A 28 3.35 0.95 12.03
N THR A 29 4.64 1.24 11.84
CA THR A 29 5.74 0.34 12.24
C THR A 29 5.82 0.18 13.76
N ALA A 30 5.71 1.28 14.50
CA ALA A 30 5.73 1.26 15.96
C ALA A 30 4.55 0.48 16.55
N LEU A 31 3.34 0.67 16.00
CA LEU A 31 2.13 0.01 16.46
C LEU A 31 2.03 -1.45 16.02
N SER A 32 2.45 -1.79 14.81
CA SER A 32 2.43 -3.16 14.27
C SER A 32 3.43 -4.10 14.94
N CYS A 33 4.36 -3.57 15.73
CA CYS A 33 5.19 -4.41 16.59
C CYS A 33 4.39 -5.08 17.72
N SER A 34 3.21 -4.57 18.06
CA SER A 34 2.38 -5.14 19.12
C SER A 34 1.76 -6.48 18.70
N ALA A 35 1.90 -7.50 19.54
CA ALA A 35 1.22 -8.77 19.36
C ALA A 35 -0.30 -8.65 19.59
N MET A 36 -0.70 -7.79 20.54
CA MET A 36 -2.09 -7.61 20.96
C MET A 36 -2.32 -6.16 21.40
N ALA A 37 -3.57 -5.69 21.27
CA ALA A 37 -3.94 -4.33 21.69
C ALA A 37 -3.79 -4.12 23.20
N ASN A 38 -4.11 -5.13 24.03
CA ASN A 38 -3.98 -5.05 25.49
C ASN A 38 -2.54 -4.85 25.98
N GLY A 39 -1.56 -5.34 25.21
CA GLY A 39 -0.14 -5.21 25.49
C GLY A 39 0.46 -3.92 24.94
N THR A 40 -0.33 -3.07 24.28
CA THR A 40 0.13 -1.81 23.70
C THR A 40 -0.14 -0.64 24.64
N LEU A 41 0.91 0.07 25.04
CA LEU A 41 0.80 1.29 25.83
C LEU A 41 1.32 2.47 25.01
N ILE A 42 0.44 3.43 24.70
CA ILE A 42 0.81 4.67 24.02
C ILE A 42 1.11 5.75 25.07
N LEU A 43 2.37 6.18 25.13
CA LEU A 43 2.82 7.25 26.02
C LEU A 43 2.50 8.62 25.43
N GLN A 44 1.94 9.51 26.26
CA GLN A 44 1.68 10.93 25.93
C GLN A 44 0.75 11.18 24.73
N GLY A 45 -0.02 10.17 24.32
CA GLY A 45 -0.92 10.25 23.18
C GLY A 45 -0.21 10.24 21.83
N PHE A 46 -0.90 10.70 20.80
CA PHE A 46 -0.38 10.80 19.44
C PHE A 46 -1.16 11.86 18.66
N ASN A 47 -0.56 12.39 17.59
CA ASN A 47 -1.26 13.27 16.66
C ASN A 47 -2.10 12.43 15.65
N PRO A 48 -3.45 12.44 15.70
CA PRO A 48 -4.28 11.63 14.81
C PRO A 48 -4.21 12.10 13.35
N SER A 49 -3.90 13.37 13.11
CA SER A 49 -3.78 13.92 11.76
C SER A 49 -2.67 13.24 10.96
N ILE A 50 -1.65 12.64 11.61
CA ILE A 50 -0.60 11.87 10.92
C ILE A 50 -1.15 10.58 10.31
N ILE A 51 -2.22 10.02 10.88
CA ILE A 51 -2.89 8.81 10.41
C ILE A 51 -3.99 9.17 9.39
N SER A 52 -4.79 10.20 9.70
CA SER A 52 -6.04 10.50 8.99
C SER A 52 -5.92 11.60 7.93
N ASP A 53 -5.12 12.64 8.18
CA ASP A 53 -5.15 13.88 7.40
C ASP A 53 -3.90 14.09 6.54
N LYS A 54 -2.73 13.67 7.05
CA LYS A 54 -1.50 13.59 6.26
C LYS A 54 -1.70 12.47 5.25
N LYS A 55 -1.83 12.86 3.99
CA LYS A 55 -1.88 11.90 2.88
C LYS A 55 -0.66 10.99 2.98
N CYS A 56 -0.94 9.69 3.07
CA CYS A 56 -0.02 8.64 2.66
C CYS A 56 0.74 9.13 1.42
N SER A 57 2.07 8.99 1.42
CA SER A 57 2.89 9.55 0.34
C SER A 57 2.35 9.08 -1.00
N GLY A 58 2.41 9.93 -2.04
CA GLY A 58 1.87 9.57 -3.36
C GLY A 58 2.44 8.24 -3.87
N ALA A 59 3.71 7.98 -3.57
CA ALA A 59 4.39 6.72 -3.86
C ALA A 59 3.77 5.52 -3.12
N LEU A 60 3.52 5.63 -1.81
CA LEU A 60 2.95 4.53 -1.03
C LEU A 60 1.48 4.27 -1.42
N HIS A 61 0.72 5.33 -1.74
CA HIS A 61 -0.61 5.17 -2.33
C HIS A 61 -0.58 4.43 -3.67
N GLN A 62 0.39 4.74 -4.53
CA GLN A 62 0.56 4.05 -5.81
C GLN A 62 0.97 2.59 -5.59
N GLU A 63 1.84 2.31 -4.61
CA GLU A 63 2.23 0.95 -4.25
C GLU A 63 1.02 0.12 -3.78
N SER A 64 0.15 0.67 -2.93
CA SER A 64 -1.09 -0.03 -2.54
C SER A 64 -2.00 -0.32 -3.72
N ARG A 65 -2.12 0.59 -4.69
CA ARG A 65 -2.93 0.38 -5.91
C ARG A 65 -2.34 -0.73 -6.77
N ASP A 66 -1.02 -0.77 -6.90
CA ASP A 66 -0.32 -1.79 -7.66
C ASP A 66 -0.53 -3.18 -7.04
N LEU A 67 -0.46 -3.28 -5.71
CA LEU A 67 -0.74 -4.52 -5.00
C LEU A 67 -2.17 -5.02 -5.21
N GLU A 68 -3.17 -4.14 -5.18
CA GLU A 68 -4.56 -4.51 -5.49
C GLU A 68 -4.73 -4.99 -6.94
N LEU A 69 -4.04 -4.37 -7.90
CA LEU A 69 -4.05 -4.83 -9.29
C LEU A 69 -3.38 -6.19 -9.43
N LEU A 70 -2.24 -6.42 -8.76
CA LEU A 70 -1.54 -7.70 -8.77
C LEU A 70 -2.36 -8.82 -8.12
N ASP A 71 -3.05 -8.55 -7.01
CA ASP A 71 -3.97 -9.51 -6.39
C ASP A 71 -5.08 -9.89 -7.37
N ASP A 72 -5.67 -8.91 -8.05
CA ASP A 72 -6.74 -9.13 -9.01
C ASP A 72 -6.27 -9.90 -10.26
N ILE A 73 -5.07 -9.59 -10.77
CA ILE A 73 -4.40 -10.35 -11.84
C ILE A 73 -4.20 -11.80 -11.40
N THR A 74 -3.65 -12.02 -10.21
CA THR A 74 -3.40 -13.36 -9.65
C THR A 74 -4.71 -14.15 -9.52
N ARG A 75 -5.76 -13.50 -9.02
CA ARG A 75 -7.10 -14.07 -8.90
C ARG A 75 -7.70 -14.44 -10.27
N LEU A 76 -7.52 -13.60 -11.29
CA LEU A 76 -7.99 -13.86 -12.65
C LEU A 76 -7.20 -14.99 -13.32
N HIS A 77 -5.88 -15.03 -13.13
CA HIS A 77 -5.01 -16.08 -13.62
C HIS A 77 -5.41 -17.43 -13.03
N PHE A 78 -5.55 -17.51 -11.71
CA PHE A 78 -5.99 -18.72 -11.01
C PHE A 78 -7.36 -19.23 -11.50
N LYS A 79 -8.28 -18.32 -11.82
CA LYS A 79 -9.62 -18.66 -12.35
C LYS A 79 -9.62 -19.00 -13.84
N GLY A 80 -8.47 -18.95 -14.54
CA GLY A 80 -8.38 -19.12 -15.99
C GLY A 80 -9.11 -18.00 -16.77
N LYS A 81 -9.27 -16.82 -16.17
CA LYS A 81 -9.99 -15.66 -16.73
C LYS A 81 -9.08 -14.49 -17.08
N LEU A 82 -7.77 -14.62 -16.88
CA LEU A 82 -6.81 -13.63 -17.33
C LEU A 82 -6.62 -13.78 -18.84
N HIS A 83 -6.64 -12.66 -19.56
CA HIS A 83 -6.46 -12.69 -21.01
C HIS A 83 -5.02 -13.04 -21.37
N ALA A 84 -4.82 -13.86 -22.41
CA ALA A 84 -3.51 -14.37 -22.80
C ALA A 84 -2.47 -13.29 -23.17
N ALA A 85 -2.93 -12.11 -23.62
CA ALA A 85 -2.06 -10.97 -23.93
C ALA A 85 -1.53 -10.23 -22.68
N VAL A 86 -2.04 -10.53 -21.48
CA VAL A 86 -1.54 -9.93 -20.24
C VAL A 86 -0.28 -10.68 -19.81
N VAL A 87 0.87 -10.10 -20.13
CA VAL A 87 2.21 -10.67 -19.86
C VAL A 87 3.13 -9.59 -19.29
N GLY A 88 4.16 -10.01 -18.55
CA GLY A 88 5.17 -9.10 -18.05
C GLY A 88 6.19 -9.79 -17.15
N GLU A 89 7.47 -9.53 -17.41
CA GLU A 89 8.61 -10.01 -16.60
C GLU A 89 8.71 -9.32 -15.24
N THR A 90 8.23 -8.08 -15.16
CA THR A 90 8.29 -7.25 -13.95
C THR A 90 6.89 -6.88 -13.50
N ARG A 91 6.75 -6.52 -12.22
CA ARG A 91 5.50 -5.92 -11.70
C ARG A 91 4.98 -4.81 -12.62
N ARG A 92 5.88 -3.91 -13.03
CA ARG A 92 5.55 -2.73 -13.80
C ARG A 92 4.99 -3.10 -15.19
N THR A 93 5.68 -3.97 -15.90
CA THR A 93 5.27 -4.40 -17.25
C THR A 93 3.99 -5.25 -17.21
N LEU A 94 3.83 -6.09 -16.19
CA LEU A 94 2.62 -6.90 -16.00
C LEU A 94 1.38 -6.05 -15.69
N ILE A 95 1.50 -5.08 -14.78
CA ILE A 95 0.38 -4.19 -14.45
C ILE A 95 0.01 -3.35 -15.68
N HIS A 96 1.00 -2.84 -16.41
CA HIS A 96 0.73 -2.05 -17.61
C HIS A 96 0.00 -2.86 -18.68
N SER A 97 0.46 -4.07 -19.01
CA SER A 97 -0.22 -4.93 -20.00
C SER A 97 -1.63 -5.32 -19.56
N PHE A 98 -1.84 -5.55 -18.26
CA PHE A 98 -3.17 -5.78 -17.70
C PHE A 98 -4.10 -4.58 -17.90
N ARG A 99 -3.63 -3.37 -17.60
CA ARG A 99 -4.43 -2.15 -17.71
C ARG A 99 -4.76 -1.81 -19.16
N GLN A 100 -3.82 -2.00 -20.08
CA GLN A 100 -4.06 -1.87 -21.52
C GLN A 100 -5.19 -2.79 -22.01
N HIS A 101 -5.26 -4.01 -21.49
CA HIS A 101 -6.28 -4.97 -21.91
C HIS A 101 -7.65 -4.74 -21.26
N LYS A 102 -7.71 -4.25 -20.02
CA LYS A 102 -8.97 -4.06 -19.29
C LYS A 102 -9.66 -2.73 -19.60
N SER A 103 -8.96 -1.63 -19.35
CA SER A 103 -9.38 -0.22 -19.45
C SER A 103 -8.60 0.58 -18.40
N GLU A 104 -8.27 1.84 -18.72
CA GLU A 104 -7.67 2.78 -17.76
C GLU A 104 -8.56 3.03 -16.52
N SER A 105 -9.88 2.90 -16.68
CA SER A 105 -10.89 3.10 -15.63
C SER A 105 -11.21 1.85 -14.81
N TYR A 106 -10.63 0.69 -15.16
CA TYR A 106 -10.89 -0.57 -14.48
C TYR A 106 -10.45 -0.49 -13.02
N MET A 107 -11.31 -0.85 -12.07
CA MET A 107 -10.92 -0.98 -10.65
C MET A 107 -11.28 -2.38 -10.13
N PRO A 108 -10.39 -3.03 -9.35
CA PRO A 108 -10.72 -4.25 -8.63
C PRO A 108 -11.97 -4.09 -7.77
N GLN A 109 -12.78 -5.14 -7.70
CA GLN A 109 -14.10 -5.12 -7.02
C GLN A 109 -13.99 -4.75 -5.53
N HIS A 110 -12.94 -5.22 -4.86
CA HIS A 110 -12.75 -5.04 -3.41
C HIS A 110 -11.80 -3.89 -3.06
N MET A 111 -11.45 -3.04 -4.03
CA MET A 111 -10.54 -1.92 -3.81
C MET A 111 -11.10 -0.93 -2.77
N HIS A 112 -10.31 -0.69 -1.73
CA HIS A 112 -10.65 0.24 -0.65
C HIS A 112 -10.82 1.68 -1.19
N SER A 113 -11.82 2.40 -0.68
CA SER A 113 -12.20 3.73 -1.17
C SER A 113 -11.05 4.75 -1.12
N ALA A 114 -10.18 4.66 -0.10
CA ALA A 114 -9.04 5.55 0.10
C ALA A 114 -7.98 5.49 -1.02
N ILE A 115 -7.88 4.36 -1.74
CA ILE A 115 -6.86 4.16 -2.78
C ILE A 115 -7.43 4.15 -4.20
N ARG A 116 -8.74 4.38 -4.37
CA ARG A 116 -9.34 4.49 -5.70
C ARG A 116 -8.76 5.68 -6.46
N TRP A 117 -8.54 5.50 -7.76
CA TRP A 117 -8.17 6.62 -8.62
C TRP A 117 -9.40 7.35 -9.15
N SER A 118 -9.21 8.60 -9.56
CA SER A 118 -10.25 9.43 -10.16
C SER A 118 -9.60 10.47 -11.05
N LYS A 119 -10.39 11.28 -11.75
CA LYS A 119 -9.86 12.42 -12.52
C LYS A 119 -9.00 13.39 -11.68
N LYS A 120 -9.29 13.51 -10.38
CA LYS A 120 -8.54 14.37 -9.45
C LYS A 120 -7.27 13.72 -8.91
N LEU A 121 -7.24 12.39 -8.86
CA LEU A 121 -6.12 11.61 -8.35
C LEU A 121 -5.93 10.38 -9.25
N PRO A 122 -5.37 10.56 -10.46
CA PRO A 122 -5.26 9.49 -11.43
C PRO A 122 -4.32 8.39 -10.91
N TYR A 123 -4.41 7.21 -11.53
CA TYR A 123 -3.36 6.22 -11.43
C TYR A 123 -2.17 6.72 -12.25
N ILE A 124 -0.97 6.66 -11.68
CA ILE A 124 0.24 7.10 -12.37
C ILE A 124 0.76 5.93 -13.21
N GLU A 125 0.63 6.03 -14.53
CA GLU A 125 1.23 5.04 -15.42
C GLU A 125 2.75 5.05 -15.28
N PRO A 126 3.40 3.88 -15.33
CA PRO A 126 4.85 3.84 -15.34
C PRO A 126 5.39 4.50 -16.61
N ASP A 127 6.47 5.26 -16.46
CA ASP A 127 7.23 5.73 -17.61
C ASP A 127 8.05 4.57 -18.17
N PHE A 128 7.87 4.30 -19.46
CA PHE A 128 8.58 3.28 -20.21
C PHE A 128 9.55 3.89 -21.23
N ALA A 129 9.72 5.22 -21.24
CA ALA A 129 10.66 5.90 -22.14
C ALA A 129 12.13 5.48 -21.94
N ASP A 130 12.45 4.84 -20.81
CA ASP A 130 13.80 4.36 -20.47
C ASP A 130 13.97 2.82 -20.62
N LEU A 131 13.09 2.13 -21.36
CA LEU A 131 13.18 0.67 -21.58
C LEU A 131 13.85 0.24 -22.90
N ASP A 132 14.53 1.13 -23.60
CA ASP A 132 15.35 0.81 -24.79
C ASP A 132 16.79 0.40 -24.43
#